data_AF-A0A6P4EAQ0-F1
#
_entry.id   AF-A0A6P4EAQ0-F1
#
_cell.length_a   1.000
_cell.length_b   1.000
_cell.length_c   1.000
_cell.angle_alpha   90.00
_cell.angle_beta   90.00
_cell.angle_gamma   90.00
#
_symmetry.space_group_name_H-M   'P 1'
#
loop_
_entity.id
_entity.type
_entity.pdbx_description
1 polymer ?
#
loop_
_entity_poly.entity_id
_entity_poly.type
_entity_poly.pdbx_seq_one_letter_code
_entity_poly.pdbx_strand_id
1 'polypeptide(L)'
;MKQFALSTCIRRVWIMSGWLRQEAAIAAGMLVVQRDQVERREDEEDLKVEHQVAATGDEVGVDSHGRLRRVRMLDDYILPFECGL
;
A
#
# COMPACT_ATOMS: atom_id res chain seq x y z
N MET A 1 -10.82 -55.89 -6.07
CA MET A 1 -9.98 -54.96 -5.27
C MET A 1 -9.81 -53.58 -5.93
N LYS A 2 -10.89 -52.84 -6.26
CA LYS A 2 -10.77 -51.51 -6.91
C LYS A 2 -11.57 -50.36 -6.25
N GLN A 3 -12.57 -50.67 -5.42
CA GLN A 3 -13.42 -49.65 -4.78
C GLN A 3 -12.69 -48.86 -3.67
N PHE A 4 -11.83 -49.54 -2.89
CA PHE A 4 -11.05 -48.89 -1.82
C PHE A 4 -10.00 -47.89 -2.33
N ALA A 5 -9.47 -48.10 -3.54
CA ALA A 5 -8.49 -47.19 -4.13
C ALA A 5 -9.13 -45.85 -4.55
N LEU A 6 -10.34 -45.91 -5.10
CA LEU A 6 -11.10 -44.73 -5.55
C LEU A 6 -11.53 -43.84 -4.38
N SER A 7 -12.09 -44.44 -3.32
CA SER A 7 -12.50 -43.68 -2.13
C SER A 7 -11.31 -43.02 -1.42
N THR A 8 -10.16 -43.69 -1.38
CA THR A 8 -8.92 -43.14 -0.80
C THR A 8 -8.38 -41.99 -1.63
N CYS A 9 -8.45 -42.08 -2.97
CA CYS A 9 -8.03 -41.02 -3.87
C CYS A 9 -8.92 -39.77 -3.73
N ILE A 10 -10.25 -39.95 -3.70
CA ILE A 10 -11.22 -38.86 -3.49
C ILE A 10 -10.96 -38.17 -2.15
N ARG A 11 -10.70 -38.93 -1.08
CA ARG A 11 -10.39 -38.39 0.25
C ARG A 11 -9.11 -37.55 0.23
N ARG A 12 -8.06 -38.00 -0.45
CA ARG A 12 -6.81 -37.22 -0.61
C ARG A 12 -7.04 -35.92 -1.36
N VAL A 13 -7.77 -35.94 -2.47
CA VAL A 13 -8.12 -34.73 -3.23
C VAL A 13 -8.92 -33.76 -2.36
N TRP A 14 -9.88 -34.26 -1.58
CA TRP A 14 -10.65 -33.44 -0.64
C TRP A 14 -9.76 -32.75 0.40
N ILE A 15 -8.87 -33.50 1.05
CA ILE A 15 -7.94 -32.95 2.05
C ILE A 15 -7.04 -31.87 1.42
N MET A 16 -6.43 -32.15 0.27
CA MET A 16 -5.55 -31.19 -0.40
C MET A 16 -6.33 -29.94 -0.86
N SER A 17 -7.55 -30.11 -1.37
CA SER A 17 -8.40 -28.98 -1.78
C SER A 17 -8.83 -28.12 -0.59
N GLY A 18 -9.04 -28.72 0.59
CA GLY A 18 -9.34 -28.01 1.82
C GLY A 18 -8.17 -27.14 2.26
N TRP A 19 -6.95 -27.70 2.24
CA TRP A 19 -5.74 -26.99 2.61
C TRP A 19 -5.46 -25.82 1.66
N LEU A 20 -5.56 -26.04 0.34
CA LEU A 20 -5.40 -24.97 -0.67
C LEU A 20 -6.37 -23.81 -0.48
N ARG A 21 -7.61 -24.08 -0.07
CA ARG A 21 -8.58 -23.00 0.22
C ARG A 21 -8.20 -22.19 1.45
N GLN A 22 -7.64 -22.82 2.49
CA GLN A 22 -7.17 -22.11 3.68
C GLN A 22 -5.97 -21.23 3.37
N GLU A 23 -4.99 -21.73 2.63
CA GLU A 23 -3.83 -20.95 2.18
C GLU A 23 -4.28 -19.74 1.34
N ALA A 24 -5.24 -19.93 0.43
CA ALA A 24 -5.79 -18.84 -0.38
C ALA A 24 -6.52 -17.79 0.46
N ALA A 25 -7.28 -18.19 1.48
CA ALA A 25 -7.97 -17.27 2.37
C ALA A 25 -6.98 -16.44 3.21
N ILE A 26 -5.90 -17.07 3.70
CA ILE A 26 -4.85 -16.39 4.46
C ILE A 26 -4.11 -15.40 3.56
N ALA A 27 -3.73 -15.80 2.34
CA ALA A 27 -3.06 -14.92 1.39
C ALA A 27 -3.94 -13.72 1.00
N ALA A 28 -5.24 -13.93 0.78
CA ALA A 28 -6.19 -12.85 0.53
C ALA A 28 -6.30 -11.88 1.72
N GLY A 29 -6.34 -12.41 2.96
CA GLY A 29 -6.32 -11.59 4.17
C GLY A 29 -5.04 -10.77 4.30
N MET A 30 -3.88 -11.37 3.99
CA MET A 30 -2.59 -10.66 4.01
C MET A 30 -2.52 -9.52 2.98
N LEU A 31 -3.11 -9.69 1.80
CA LEU A 31 -3.16 -8.62 0.78
C LEU A 31 -3.98 -7.41 1.24
N VAL A 32 -5.08 -7.64 1.97
CA VAL A 32 -5.91 -6.56 2.53
C VAL A 32 -5.17 -5.84 3.65
N VAL A 33 -4.51 -6.58 4.55
CA VAL A 33 -3.70 -5.98 5.63
C VAL A 33 -2.49 -5.23 5.10
N GLN A 34 -1.83 -5.73 4.05
CA GLN A 34 -0.74 -5.01 3.40
C GLN A 34 -1.22 -3.72 2.76
N ARG A 35 -2.40 -3.71 2.14
CA ARG A 35 -3.00 -2.47 1.60
C ARG A 35 -3.27 -1.45 2.70
N ASP A 36 -3.92 -1.87 3.79
CA ASP A 36 -4.19 -0.98 4.94
C ASP A 36 -2.89 -0.42 5.55
N GLN A 37 -1.83 -1.23 5.64
CA GLN A 37 -0.53 -0.75 6.12
C GLN A 37 0.16 0.24 5.18
N VAL A 38 -0.04 0.10 3.88
CA VAL A 38 0.51 1.05 2.89
C VAL A 38 -0.26 2.36 2.93
N GLU A 39 -1.60 2.32 2.92
CA GLU A 39 -2.43 3.52 3.05
C GLU A 39 -2.11 4.28 4.35
N ARG A 40 -2.00 3.58 5.48
CA ARG A 40 -1.64 4.23 6.76
C ARG A 40 -0.23 4.80 6.76
N ARG A 41 0.72 4.21 6.03
CA ARG A 41 2.07 4.78 5.88
C ARG A 41 2.06 6.03 5.02
N GLU A 42 1.27 6.04 3.95
CA GLU A 42 1.08 7.21 3.10
C GLU A 42 0.45 8.36 3.90
N ASP A 43 -0.59 8.06 4.70
CA ASP A 43 -1.21 9.05 5.60
C ASP A 43 -0.22 9.59 6.66
N GLU A 44 0.61 8.72 7.25
CA GLU A 44 1.64 9.13 8.22
C GLU A 44 2.78 9.94 7.58
N GLU A 45 3.12 9.67 6.32
CA GLU A 45 4.09 10.44 5.55
C GLU A 45 3.54 11.82 5.18
N ASP A 46 2.27 11.89 4.74
CA ASP A 46 1.59 13.16 4.44
C ASP A 46 1.44 14.03 5.70
N LEU A 47 1.06 13.44 6.83
CA LEU A 47 1.02 14.13 8.13
C LEU A 47 2.40 14.62 8.58
N LYS A 48 3.48 13.87 8.30
CA LYS A 48 4.86 14.31 8.59
C LYS A 48 5.29 15.47 7.71
N VAL A 49 4.90 15.48 6.44
CA VAL A 49 5.17 16.61 5.54
C VAL A 49 4.43 17.84 6.06
N GLU A 50 3.16 17.72 6.44
CA GLU A 50 2.35 18.81 6.99
C GLU A 50 2.92 19.36 8.31
N HIS A 51 3.34 18.50 9.24
CA HIS A 51 3.92 18.91 10.53
C HIS A 51 5.29 19.59 10.36
N GLN A 52 6.12 19.12 9.41
CA GLN A 52 7.39 19.76 9.11
C GLN A 52 7.20 21.12 8.43
N VAL A 53 6.18 21.27 7.60
CA VAL A 53 5.81 22.55 6.95
C VAL A 53 5.32 23.57 7.98
N ALA A 54 4.43 23.15 8.91
CA ALA A 54 3.96 24.02 9.99
C ALA A 54 5.11 24.49 10.92
N ALA A 55 6.17 23.68 11.06
CA ALA A 55 7.34 24.01 11.86
C ALA A 55 8.37 24.91 11.14
N THR A 56 8.35 24.98 9.81
CA THR A 56 9.35 25.73 9.01
C THR A 56 8.81 26.98 8.32
N GLY A 57 7.48 27.16 8.24
CA GLY A 57 6.88 28.34 7.62
C GLY A 57 7.13 28.44 6.11
N ASP A 58 7.47 27.31 5.48
CA ASP A 58 7.82 27.23 4.07
C ASP A 58 6.54 27.10 3.20
N GLU A 59 6.54 27.74 2.04
CA GLU A 59 5.38 27.85 1.17
C GLU A 59 5.09 26.52 0.43
N VAL A 60 3.81 26.17 0.27
CA VAL A 60 3.38 24.88 -0.29
C VAL A 60 2.65 25.09 -1.61
N GLY A 61 2.98 24.26 -2.60
CA GLY A 61 2.31 24.21 -3.90
C GLY A 61 1.63 22.86 -4.11
N VAL A 62 0.63 22.83 -5.00
CA VAL A 62 -0.09 21.61 -5.40
C VAL A 62 0.36 21.22 -6.82
N ASP A 63 0.74 19.97 -7.02
CA ASP A 63 1.12 19.48 -8.35
C ASP A 63 -0.08 19.15 -9.24
N SER A 64 0.16 18.82 -10.51
CA SER A 64 -0.89 18.47 -11.48
C SER A 64 -1.67 17.20 -11.15
N HIS A 65 -1.22 16.41 -10.17
CA HIS A 65 -1.88 15.22 -9.67
C HIS A 65 -2.56 15.46 -8.32
N GLY A 66 -2.60 16.70 -7.84
CA GLY A 66 -3.25 17.09 -6.58
C GLY A 66 -2.41 16.80 -5.34
N ARG A 67 -1.13 16.46 -5.47
CA ARG A 67 -0.24 16.19 -4.33
C ARG A 67 0.43 17.48 -3.84
N LEU A 68 0.61 17.58 -2.53
CA LEU A 68 1.30 18.71 -1.90
C LEU A 68 2.82 18.55 -2.08
N ARG A 69 3.48 19.62 -2.55
CA ARG A 69 4.94 19.69 -2.69
C ARG A 69 5.47 20.98 -2.07
N ARG A 70 6.67 20.92 -1.51
CA ARG A 70 7.40 22.12 -1.05
C ARG A 70 7.86 22.93 -2.25
N VAL A 71 7.49 24.20 -2.28
CA VAL A 71 7.85 25.12 -3.35
C VAL A 71 8.40 26.40 -2.75
N ARG A 72 9.27 27.06 -3.49
CA ARG A 72 9.76 28.39 -3.17
C ARG A 72 9.05 29.38 -4.08
N MET A 73 8.30 30.32 -3.53
CA MET A 73 7.83 31.46 -4.32
C MET A 73 9.02 32.40 -4.53
N LEU A 74 9.32 32.70 -5.79
CA LEU A 74 10.18 33.81 -6.18
C LEU A 74 9.27 34.83 -6.89
N ASP A 75 9.70 36.09 -6.93
CA ASP A 75 8.85 37.22 -7.37
C ASP A 75 8.17 36.98 -8.73
N ASP A 76 8.81 36.23 -9.63
CA ASP A 76 8.33 35.98 -11.00
C ASP A 76 7.97 34.50 -11.29
N TYR A 77 8.26 33.55 -10.39
CA TYR A 77 8.02 32.13 -10.64
C TYR A 77 8.05 31.25 -9.37
N ILE A 78 7.36 30.11 -9.43
CA ILE A 78 7.31 29.10 -8.36
C ILE A 78 8.29 27.97 -8.72
N LEU A 79 9.30 27.72 -7.88
CA LEU A 79 10.25 26.63 -8.08
C LEU A 79 10.01 25.47 -7.09
N PRO A 80 10.06 24.21 -7.54
CA PRO A 80 10.14 23.07 -6.63
C PRO A 80 11.41 23.17 -5.78
N PHE A 81 11.32 22.82 -4.49
CA PHE A 81 12.47 22.87 -3.58
C PHE A 81 13.65 21.98 -4.04
N GLU A 82 13.37 20.94 -4.82
CA GLU A 82 14.36 20.02 -5.41
C GLU A 82 15.28 20.69 -6.45
N CYS A 83 14.93 21.87 -6.99
CA CYS A 83 15.66 22.54 -8.06
C CYS A 83 16.68 23.59 -7.60
N GLY A 84 16.87 23.79 -6.29
CA GLY A 84 17.81 24.77 -5.74
C GLY A 84 19.12 24.15 -5.26
N LEU A 85 20.13 24.10 -6.13
CA LEU A 85 21.54 23.87 -5.79
C LEU A 85 22.35 25.14 -6.03
#